data_AF-A0A0G1G7G9-F1
#
_entry.id   AF-A0A0G1G7G9-F1
#
_cell.length_a   1.000
_cell.length_b   1.000
_cell.length_c   1.000
_cell.angle_alpha   90.00
_cell.angle_beta   90.00
_cell.angle_gamma   90.00
#
_symmetry.space_group_name_H-M   'P 1'
#
loop_
_entity.id
_entity.type
_entity.pdbx_description
1 polymer ?
#
loop_
_entity_poly.entity_id
_entity_poly.type
_entity_poly.pdbx_seq_one_letter_code
_entity_poly.pdbx_strand_id
1 'polypeptide(L)'
;MVAGVRQERKNKMSSYSNASAGNLELEKALEGLGASQGLPATTGQVYMVIPASDSGYEQFYADHQKSYKDGSVMIYNTIAAAYAAAVSNRHDVILLSANAAHAQTSMLTISKSRIHFIGLGFRPGSIGMGARARVTMGVTTAATDVAVLLNTGVGNTFQGIKFDSSNTKDESLYSVIDSGEYAIWEGCEFYKSTDLDESLAAEVVANGDSSQFINCTFGSLANIVADNCIRPNVLCSRNTAPSGTAQLRDNVFQDCLFLVKAGGTEPVRVYGANAADVERMLLMKNCTFFSNALGAATPAHAVGFGSAQTEGSVLLQDCASVDHTVMAQAAVGVYVAGAVPTFASTGVAVAS
;
A
#
# COMPACT_ATOMS: atom_id res chain seq x y z
N MET A 1 43.09 8.17 -64.45
CA MET A 1 42.44 9.49 -64.22
C MET A 1 41.17 9.25 -63.44
N VAL A 2 41.17 9.65 -62.17
CA VAL A 2 40.08 9.45 -61.21
C VAL A 2 39.33 10.77 -61.06
N ALA A 3 38.03 10.79 -61.31
CA ALA A 3 37.17 11.94 -61.04
C ALA A 3 36.26 11.59 -59.85
N GLY A 4 36.70 11.97 -58.65
CA GLY A 4 35.93 11.82 -57.42
C GLY A 4 34.89 12.92 -57.29
N VAL A 5 33.62 12.52 -57.25
CA VAL A 5 32.48 13.43 -56.99
C VAL A 5 32.42 13.69 -55.47
N ARG A 6 32.76 14.92 -55.07
CA ARG A 6 32.67 15.40 -53.70
C ARG A 6 31.23 15.85 -53.43
N GLN A 7 30.47 15.05 -52.69
CA GLN A 7 29.10 15.37 -52.30
C GLN A 7 29.13 16.42 -51.17
N GLU A 8 28.88 17.68 -51.51
CA GLU A 8 28.70 18.75 -50.52
C GLU A 8 27.45 18.49 -49.68
N ARG A 9 27.64 18.07 -48.42
CA ARG A 9 26.62 18.20 -47.38
C ARG A 9 26.36 19.69 -47.15
N LYS A 10 25.36 20.25 -47.83
CA LYS A 10 24.78 21.54 -47.48
C LYS A 10 24.18 21.43 -46.08
N ASN A 11 24.92 21.97 -45.12
CA ASN A 11 24.51 22.15 -43.74
C ASN A 11 23.29 23.07 -43.72
N LYS A 12 22.10 22.49 -43.55
CA LYS A 12 20.82 23.21 -43.51
C LYS A 12 20.53 23.74 -42.10
N MET A 13 21.53 24.34 -41.46
CA MET A 13 21.42 25.05 -40.19
C MET A 13 21.72 26.52 -40.42
N SER A 14 20.73 27.31 -40.82
CA SER A 14 20.71 28.76 -40.57
C SER A 14 19.36 29.34 -40.95
N SER A 15 18.42 29.34 -40.00
CA SER A 15 17.27 30.25 -40.02
C SER A 15 16.84 30.71 -38.62
N TYR A 16 17.73 30.64 -37.64
CA TYR A 16 17.53 31.23 -36.31
C TYR A 16 18.58 32.32 -36.08
N SER A 17 18.43 33.44 -36.80
CA SER A 17 19.26 34.62 -36.59
C SER A 17 18.74 35.39 -35.37
N ASN A 18 19.59 35.48 -34.34
CA ASN A 18 19.62 36.48 -33.27
C ASN A 18 18.94 36.17 -31.93
N ALA A 19 18.41 34.96 -31.70
CA ALA A 19 18.00 34.50 -30.36
C ALA A 19 18.87 33.35 -29.78
N SER A 20 19.85 32.86 -30.54
CA SER A 20 20.52 31.57 -30.26
C SER A 20 21.70 31.62 -29.28
N ALA A 21 22.20 32.80 -28.90
CA ALA A 21 23.29 32.89 -27.91
C ALA A 21 22.80 32.78 -26.45
N GLY A 22 21.57 33.25 -26.17
CA GLY A 22 20.96 33.12 -24.84
C GLY A 22 20.46 31.69 -24.54
N ASN A 23 20.17 30.92 -25.59
CA ASN A 23 19.76 29.52 -25.47
C ASN A 23 20.93 28.55 -25.47
N LEU A 24 22.14 28.94 -25.89
CA LEU A 24 23.26 28.01 -25.92
C LEU A 24 23.65 27.51 -24.52
N GLU A 25 23.60 28.39 -23.51
CA GLU A 25 23.87 28.00 -22.12
C GLU A 25 22.70 27.22 -21.51
N LEU A 26 21.46 27.48 -21.95
CA LEU A 26 20.29 26.69 -21.57
C LEU A 26 20.32 25.30 -22.23
N GLU A 27 20.73 25.21 -23.50
CA GLU A 27 20.92 23.99 -24.26
C GLU A 27 22.09 23.20 -23.70
N LYS A 28 23.21 23.82 -23.31
CA LYS A 28 24.31 23.17 -22.56
C LYS A 28 23.91 22.78 -21.15
N ALA A 29 23.01 23.50 -20.49
CA ALA A 29 22.47 23.12 -19.20
C ALA A 29 21.47 21.97 -19.34
N LEU A 30 20.68 21.92 -20.41
CA LEU A 30 19.74 20.85 -20.75
C LEU A 30 20.47 19.60 -21.26
N GLU A 31 21.49 19.76 -22.11
CA GLU A 31 22.44 18.71 -22.48
C GLU A 31 23.28 18.31 -21.28
N GLY A 32 23.65 19.25 -20.41
CA GLY A 32 24.35 18.99 -19.16
C GLY A 32 23.47 18.28 -18.13
N LEU A 33 22.15 18.48 -18.14
CA LEU A 33 21.17 17.76 -17.32
C LEU A 33 20.80 16.41 -17.94
N GLY A 34 20.74 16.33 -19.28
CA GLY A 34 20.51 15.10 -20.04
C GLY A 34 21.75 14.20 -20.15
N ALA A 35 22.95 14.78 -20.09
CA ALA A 35 24.26 14.12 -20.09
C ALA A 35 24.88 14.06 -18.70
N SER A 36 24.40 14.85 -17.73
CA SER A 36 24.40 14.41 -16.35
C SER A 36 23.48 13.20 -16.33
N GLN A 37 24.11 12.05 -16.52
CA GLN A 37 23.91 10.90 -15.67
C GLN A 37 24.15 11.32 -14.21
N GLY A 38 23.38 12.31 -13.75
CA GLY A 38 23.38 12.84 -12.42
C GLY A 38 23.13 11.67 -11.51
N LEU A 39 23.78 11.70 -10.35
CA LEU A 39 23.73 10.66 -9.34
C LEU A 39 22.39 9.91 -9.40
N PRO A 40 22.42 8.60 -9.67
CA PRO A 40 21.19 7.87 -9.94
C PRO A 40 20.23 8.08 -8.77
N ALA A 41 18.95 8.29 -9.08
CA ALA A 41 17.92 8.60 -8.10
C ALA A 41 17.81 7.52 -6.99
N THR A 42 18.34 6.33 -7.26
CA THR A 42 18.57 5.26 -6.30
C THR A 42 19.94 4.62 -6.54
N THR A 43 20.49 3.94 -5.53
CA THR A 43 21.66 3.06 -5.70
C THR A 43 21.33 1.79 -6.50
N GLY A 44 20.04 1.52 -6.74
CA GLY A 44 19.56 0.35 -7.47
C GLY A 44 19.04 0.63 -8.86
N GLN A 45 18.30 -0.35 -9.37
CA GLN A 45 17.66 -0.31 -10.68
C GLN A 45 16.20 0.11 -10.57
N VAL A 46 15.66 0.60 -11.68
CA VAL A 46 14.28 1.08 -11.76
C VAL A 46 13.53 0.21 -12.77
N TYR A 47 12.70 -0.69 -12.26
CA TYR A 47 11.85 -1.54 -13.06
C TYR A 47 10.49 -0.88 -13.28
N MET A 48 9.93 -1.06 -14.47
CA MET A 48 8.62 -0.60 -14.85
C MET A 48 7.75 -1.82 -15.14
N VAL A 49 6.59 -1.90 -14.50
CA VAL A 49 5.61 -2.96 -14.72
C VAL A 49 4.42 -2.37 -15.48
N ILE A 50 4.19 -2.88 -16.68
CA ILE A 50 3.05 -2.53 -17.54
C ILE A 50 2.42 -3.84 -18.01
N PRO A 51 1.17 -4.15 -17.64
CA PRO A 51 0.52 -5.36 -18.14
C PRO A 51 0.49 -5.38 -19.67
N ALA A 52 0.71 -6.55 -20.27
CA ALA A 52 0.70 -6.70 -21.73
C ALA A 52 -0.63 -6.28 -22.38
N SER A 53 -1.72 -6.29 -21.60
CA SER A 53 -3.06 -5.86 -22.01
C SER A 53 -3.23 -4.34 -22.07
N ASP A 54 -2.27 -3.56 -21.61
CA ASP A 54 -2.30 -2.10 -21.71
C ASP A 54 -2.10 -1.68 -23.17
N SER A 55 -2.98 -0.83 -23.71
CA SER A 55 -2.92 -0.38 -25.10
C SER A 55 -1.64 0.39 -25.44
N GLY A 56 -0.97 0.99 -24.45
CA GLY A 56 0.30 1.70 -24.65
C GLY A 56 1.53 0.81 -24.54
N TYR A 57 1.38 -0.47 -24.19
CA TYR A 57 2.49 -1.36 -23.87
C TYR A 57 3.48 -1.52 -25.03
N GLU A 58 3.01 -1.91 -26.23
CA GLU A 58 3.88 -2.24 -27.36
C GLU A 58 4.77 -1.07 -27.76
N GLN A 59 4.18 0.14 -27.88
CA GLN A 59 4.90 1.35 -28.20
C GLN A 59 5.90 1.72 -27.11
N PHE A 60 5.48 1.72 -25.85
CA PHE A 60 6.35 2.07 -24.72
C PHE A 60 7.53 1.09 -24.59
N TYR A 61 7.27 -0.20 -24.80
CA TYR A 61 8.31 -1.23 -24.78
C TYR A 61 9.33 -1.01 -25.91
N ALA A 62 8.87 -0.77 -27.14
CA ALA A 62 9.76 -0.52 -28.28
C ALA A 62 10.66 0.71 -28.08
N ASP A 63 10.13 1.76 -27.45
CA ASP A 63 10.83 3.05 -27.29
C ASP A 63 11.77 3.09 -26.07
N HIS A 64 11.45 2.36 -25.00
CA HIS A 64 12.10 2.54 -23.69
C HIS A 64 12.76 1.29 -23.12
N GLN A 65 12.58 0.11 -23.72
CA GLN A 65 13.20 -1.10 -23.21
C GLN A 65 14.72 -1.01 -23.27
N LYS A 66 15.36 -1.34 -22.15
CA LYS A 66 16.83 -1.43 -22.04
C LYS A 66 17.23 -2.56 -21.11
N SER A 67 18.42 -3.10 -21.35
CA SER A 67 19.07 -4.06 -20.46
C SER A 67 20.01 -3.34 -19.50
N TYR A 68 20.05 -3.81 -18.26
CA TYR A 68 21.03 -3.41 -17.28
C TYR A 68 22.28 -4.30 -17.35
N LYS A 69 23.35 -3.89 -16.65
CA LYS A 69 24.63 -4.60 -16.66
C LYS A 69 24.56 -6.01 -16.08
N ASP A 70 23.57 -6.28 -15.22
CA ASP A 70 23.32 -7.61 -14.65
C ASP A 70 22.43 -8.50 -15.53
N GLY A 71 22.08 -8.03 -16.74
CA GLY A 71 21.26 -8.77 -17.69
C GLY A 71 19.74 -8.64 -17.46
N SER A 72 19.32 -8.04 -16.34
CA SER A 72 17.90 -7.71 -16.15
C SER A 72 17.45 -6.62 -17.13
N VAL A 73 16.15 -6.50 -17.34
CA VAL A 73 15.57 -5.50 -18.24
C VAL A 73 14.74 -4.47 -17.46
N MET A 74 14.52 -3.30 -18.06
CA MET A 74 13.74 -2.22 -17.43
C MET A 74 12.24 -2.53 -17.36
N ILE A 75 11.65 -3.08 -18.41
CA ILE A 75 10.20 -3.25 -18.53
C ILE A 75 9.83 -4.72 -18.38
N TYR A 76 8.87 -5.00 -17.48
CA TYR A 76 8.25 -6.31 -17.26
C TYR A 76 6.73 -6.22 -17.37
N ASN A 77 6.09 -7.36 -17.61
CA ASN A 77 4.64 -7.44 -17.76
C ASN A 77 3.95 -7.88 -16.46
N THR A 78 4.71 -8.32 -15.46
CA THR A 78 4.22 -8.78 -14.16
C THR A 78 5.09 -8.28 -13.03
N ILE A 79 4.48 -8.07 -11.86
CA ILE A 79 5.21 -7.67 -10.65
C ILE A 79 6.16 -8.78 -10.21
N ALA A 80 5.73 -10.04 -10.28
CA ALA A 80 6.56 -11.20 -9.93
C ALA A 80 7.87 -11.25 -10.74
N ALA A 81 7.84 -10.95 -12.05
CA ALA A 81 9.04 -10.93 -12.88
C ALA A 81 9.98 -9.76 -12.54
N ALA A 82 9.43 -8.55 -12.35
CA ALA A 82 10.23 -7.40 -11.92
C ALA A 82 10.85 -7.62 -10.54
N TYR A 83 10.07 -8.16 -9.59
CA TYR A 83 10.55 -8.50 -8.26
C TYR A 83 11.59 -9.62 -8.27
N ALA A 84 11.47 -10.61 -9.16
CA ALA A 84 12.48 -11.65 -9.33
C ALA A 84 13.84 -11.06 -9.75
N ALA A 85 13.83 -10.06 -10.65
CA ALA A 85 15.02 -9.35 -11.09
C ALA A 85 15.62 -8.41 -10.04
N ALA A 86 14.81 -7.92 -9.10
CA ALA A 86 15.28 -7.06 -8.02
C ALA A 86 16.30 -7.77 -7.11
N VAL A 87 17.19 -7.00 -6.48
CA VAL A 87 18.24 -7.50 -5.60
C VAL A 87 18.08 -6.86 -4.22
N SER A 88 18.06 -7.71 -3.18
CA SER A 88 17.95 -7.25 -1.79
C SER A 88 19.05 -6.26 -1.44
N ASN A 89 18.71 -5.22 -0.68
CA ASN A 89 19.60 -4.15 -0.22
C ASN A 89 20.17 -3.24 -1.32
N ARG A 90 19.74 -3.41 -2.56
CA ARG A 90 20.18 -2.56 -3.67
C ARG A 90 19.33 -1.30 -3.82
N HIS A 91 18.23 -1.16 -3.08
CA HIS A 91 17.27 -0.06 -3.24
C HIS A 91 16.61 -0.05 -4.63
N ASP A 92 16.33 -1.23 -5.17
CA ASP A 92 15.61 -1.32 -6.44
C ASP A 92 14.19 -0.75 -6.31
N VAL A 93 13.74 -0.06 -7.35
CA VAL A 93 12.44 0.59 -7.44
C VAL A 93 11.60 -0.13 -8.48
N ILE A 94 10.38 -0.50 -8.13
CA ILE A 94 9.40 -1.13 -9.01
C ILE A 94 8.23 -0.15 -9.19
N LEU A 95 8.16 0.44 -10.38
CA LEU A 95 7.11 1.36 -10.79
C LEU A 95 5.95 0.56 -11.40
N LEU A 96 4.75 0.77 -10.91
CA LEU A 96 3.53 0.13 -11.42
C LEU A 96 2.76 1.11 -12.28
N SER A 97 2.46 0.74 -13.53
CA SER A 97 1.63 1.58 -14.40
C SER A 97 0.28 1.90 -13.74
N ALA A 98 -0.15 3.15 -13.89
CA ALA A 98 -1.44 3.62 -13.40
C ALA A 98 -2.59 3.17 -14.32
N ASN A 99 -3.81 3.17 -13.78
CA ASN A 99 -5.03 2.72 -14.46
C ASN A 99 -4.96 1.27 -14.94
N ALA A 100 -4.13 0.46 -14.28
CA ALA A 100 -3.88 -0.93 -14.62
C ALA A 100 -4.18 -1.84 -13.42
N ALA A 101 -4.62 -3.05 -13.74
CA ALA A 101 -4.73 -4.16 -12.79
C ALA A 101 -3.53 -5.08 -12.99
N HIS A 102 -2.65 -5.12 -11.98
CA HIS A 102 -1.48 -5.98 -11.93
C HIS A 102 -1.85 -7.29 -11.24
N ALA A 103 -2.61 -8.12 -11.96
CA ALA A 103 -3.16 -9.35 -11.41
C ALA A 103 -2.08 -10.35 -11.02
N GLN A 104 -2.16 -10.85 -9.78
CA GLN A 104 -1.36 -11.96 -9.27
C GLN A 104 -2.15 -13.26 -9.39
N THR A 105 -1.47 -14.33 -9.79
CA THR A 105 -2.05 -15.68 -9.87
C THR A 105 -1.83 -16.51 -8.60
N SER A 106 -1.00 -16.00 -7.69
CA SER A 106 -0.69 -16.56 -6.37
C SER A 106 -0.29 -15.42 -5.43
N MET A 107 -0.18 -15.68 -4.14
CA MET A 107 0.29 -14.69 -3.18
C MET A 107 1.70 -14.20 -3.55
N LEU A 108 1.88 -12.87 -3.62
CA LEU A 108 3.18 -12.27 -3.88
C LEU A 108 3.96 -12.10 -2.57
N THR A 109 5.00 -12.92 -2.35
CA THR A 109 5.87 -12.81 -1.17
C THR A 109 7.05 -11.88 -1.42
N ILE A 110 7.10 -10.76 -0.70
CA ILE A 110 8.19 -9.79 -0.70
C ILE A 110 9.12 -10.08 0.49
N SER A 111 10.11 -10.93 0.26
CA SER A 111 11.15 -11.35 1.21
C SER A 111 12.49 -10.62 1.06
N LYS A 112 12.74 -9.96 -0.08
CA LYS A 112 13.91 -9.10 -0.28
C LYS A 112 13.73 -7.80 0.50
N SER A 113 14.82 -7.27 1.03
CA SER A 113 14.84 -6.05 1.84
C SER A 113 15.20 -4.82 1.01
N ARG A 114 14.69 -3.66 1.41
CA ARG A 114 14.93 -2.35 0.79
C ARG A 114 14.55 -2.34 -0.70
N ILE A 115 13.34 -2.84 -0.98
CA ILE A 115 12.69 -2.76 -2.29
C ILE A 115 11.56 -1.73 -2.21
N HIS A 116 11.44 -0.89 -3.23
CA HIS A 116 10.52 0.24 -3.22
C HIS A 116 9.47 0.07 -4.32
N PHE A 117 8.20 -0.02 -3.97
CA PHE A 117 7.08 -0.13 -4.91
C PHE A 117 6.33 1.19 -5.00
N ILE A 118 6.14 1.72 -6.22
CA ILE A 118 5.48 3.01 -6.44
C ILE A 118 4.43 2.87 -7.55
N GLY A 119 3.18 3.18 -7.25
CA GLY A 119 2.14 3.34 -8.26
C GLY A 119 2.27 4.66 -9.01
N LEU A 120 2.29 4.64 -10.34
CA LEU A 120 2.47 5.84 -11.19
C LEU A 120 1.26 6.79 -11.24
N GLY A 121 0.30 6.62 -10.35
CA GLY A 121 -0.76 7.58 -10.07
C GLY A 121 -0.63 8.24 -8.70
N PHE A 122 0.45 7.93 -7.97
CA PHE A 122 0.68 8.44 -6.62
C PHE A 122 0.76 9.97 -6.61
N ARG A 123 0.07 10.57 -5.65
CA ARG A 123 0.15 11.99 -5.35
C ARG A 123 0.57 12.12 -3.88
N PRO A 124 1.74 12.71 -3.58
CA PRO A 124 2.17 12.91 -2.20
C PRO A 124 1.08 13.59 -1.36
N GLY A 125 0.83 13.06 -0.17
CA GLY A 125 -0.24 13.52 0.72
C GLY A 125 -1.65 13.06 0.36
N SER A 126 -1.84 12.21 -0.66
CA SER A 126 -3.16 11.60 -0.91
C SER A 126 -3.49 10.52 0.11
N ILE A 127 -4.74 10.47 0.57
CA ILE A 127 -5.24 9.50 1.57
C ILE A 127 -5.48 8.08 1.02
N GLY A 128 -4.76 7.68 -0.03
CA GLY A 128 -4.83 6.37 -0.67
C GLY A 128 -6.08 6.05 -1.48
N MET A 129 -7.22 6.67 -1.19
CA MET A 129 -8.46 6.45 -1.94
C MET A 129 -8.30 6.74 -3.43
N GLY A 130 -8.68 5.77 -4.25
CA GLY A 130 -8.64 5.90 -5.71
C GLY A 130 -7.23 5.74 -6.29
N ALA A 131 -6.34 5.05 -5.57
CA ALA A 131 -5.05 4.63 -6.11
C ALA A 131 -5.26 3.87 -7.44
N ARG A 132 -4.55 4.34 -8.47
CA ARG A 132 -4.79 3.89 -9.86
C ARG A 132 -3.94 2.69 -10.27
N ALA A 133 -2.87 2.40 -9.53
CA ALA A 133 -2.14 1.15 -9.68
C ALA A 133 -2.76 0.13 -8.71
N ARG A 134 -3.34 -0.95 -9.25
CA ARG A 134 -4.00 -1.98 -8.44
C ARG A 134 -3.21 -3.29 -8.50
N VAL A 135 -2.93 -3.88 -7.35
CA VAL A 135 -2.41 -5.24 -7.23
C VAL A 135 -3.56 -6.12 -6.78
N THR A 136 -4.05 -6.94 -7.71
CA THR A 136 -5.29 -7.69 -7.54
C THR A 136 -5.00 -9.16 -7.38
N MET A 137 -5.78 -9.89 -6.59
CA MET A 137 -5.81 -11.37 -6.64
C MET A 137 -7.25 -11.86 -6.74
N GLY A 138 -7.48 -12.73 -7.73
CA GLY A 138 -8.72 -13.47 -7.91
C GLY A 138 -8.70 -14.80 -7.17
N VAL A 139 -9.62 -15.71 -7.50
CA VAL A 139 -9.68 -17.05 -6.89
C VAL A 139 -8.41 -17.84 -7.22
N THR A 140 -7.72 -18.32 -6.18
CA THR A 140 -6.56 -19.21 -6.30
C THR A 140 -6.92 -20.64 -5.89
N THR A 141 -6.06 -21.61 -6.21
CA THR A 141 -6.24 -23.02 -5.81
C THR A 141 -5.38 -23.44 -4.63
N ALA A 142 -4.33 -22.68 -4.29
CA ALA A 142 -3.38 -23.06 -3.25
C ALA A 142 -3.81 -22.52 -1.88
N ALA A 143 -3.88 -23.39 -0.88
CA ALA A 143 -4.17 -23.01 0.52
C ALA A 143 -3.11 -22.09 1.14
N THR A 144 -1.93 -22.01 0.53
CA THR A 144 -0.86 -21.08 0.94
C THR A 144 -1.09 -19.65 0.47
N ASP A 145 -2.02 -19.42 -0.47
CA ASP A 145 -2.34 -18.10 -1.00
C ASP A 145 -3.33 -17.37 -0.07
N VAL A 146 -2.87 -17.05 1.14
CA VAL A 146 -3.72 -16.47 2.19
C VAL A 146 -4.00 -14.97 1.99
N ALA A 147 -3.22 -14.30 1.13
CA ALA A 147 -3.28 -12.87 0.88
C ALA A 147 -2.86 -12.53 -0.56
N VAL A 148 -3.13 -11.30 -1.03
CA VAL A 148 -2.58 -10.79 -2.31
C VAL A 148 -1.06 -10.62 -2.19
N LEU A 149 -0.62 -10.08 -1.05
CA LEU A 149 0.78 -9.77 -0.79
C LEU A 149 1.16 -10.11 0.65
N LEU A 150 2.33 -10.71 0.81
CA LEU A 150 2.99 -10.95 2.09
C LEU A 150 4.34 -10.23 2.09
N ASN A 151 4.52 -9.23 2.95
CA ASN A 151 5.82 -8.60 3.18
C ASN A 151 6.52 -9.25 4.39
N THR A 152 7.72 -9.79 4.18
CA THR A 152 8.61 -10.28 5.24
C THR A 152 10.00 -9.63 5.18
N GLY A 153 10.28 -8.86 4.13
CA GLY A 153 11.53 -8.12 3.97
C GLY A 153 11.61 -6.90 4.89
N VAL A 154 12.82 -6.36 5.02
CA VAL A 154 13.14 -5.22 5.91
C VAL A 154 13.27 -3.93 5.11
N GLY A 155 12.67 -2.84 5.57
CA GLY A 155 12.81 -1.51 4.99
C GLY A 155 12.19 -1.37 3.59
N ASN A 156 11.17 -2.18 3.29
CA ASN A 156 10.43 -2.07 2.04
C ASN A 156 9.46 -0.90 2.09
N THR A 157 9.20 -0.26 0.95
CA THR A 157 8.22 0.83 0.86
C THR A 157 7.17 0.55 -0.22
N PHE A 158 5.94 0.96 0.03
CA PHE A 158 4.81 0.80 -0.88
C PHE A 158 4.04 2.12 -0.94
N GLN A 159 3.94 2.71 -2.13
CA GLN A 159 3.39 4.07 -2.29
C GLN A 159 2.34 4.15 -3.39
N GLY A 160 1.14 4.64 -3.06
CA GLY A 160 0.10 4.94 -4.06
C GLY A 160 -0.46 3.70 -4.76
N ILE A 161 -0.55 2.57 -4.03
CA ILE A 161 -0.99 1.28 -4.56
C ILE A 161 -2.28 0.86 -3.85
N LYS A 162 -3.25 0.39 -4.64
CA LYS A 162 -4.41 -0.34 -4.11
C LYS A 162 -4.12 -1.84 -4.11
N PHE A 163 -4.35 -2.50 -2.99
CA PHE A 163 -4.32 -3.95 -2.86
C PHE A 163 -5.76 -4.45 -2.75
N ASP A 164 -6.23 -5.17 -3.75
CA ASP A 164 -7.61 -5.65 -3.80
C ASP A 164 -7.71 -7.17 -3.96
N SER A 165 -8.34 -7.79 -2.95
CA SER A 165 -8.61 -9.22 -2.91
C SER A 165 -10.09 -9.49 -3.15
N SER A 166 -10.36 -10.34 -4.14
CA SER A 166 -11.68 -10.93 -4.41
C SER A 166 -11.65 -12.46 -4.34
N ASN A 167 -10.56 -13.01 -3.81
CA ASN A 167 -10.37 -14.44 -3.67
C ASN A 167 -11.35 -14.99 -2.62
N THR A 168 -12.14 -15.99 -2.99
CA THR A 168 -13.11 -16.66 -2.09
C THR A 168 -12.58 -18.01 -1.59
N LYS A 169 -11.29 -18.28 -1.74
CA LYS A 169 -10.68 -19.48 -1.17
C LYS A 169 -10.64 -19.34 0.35
N ASP A 170 -11.07 -20.39 1.07
CA ASP A 170 -11.24 -20.39 2.53
C ASP A 170 -10.02 -19.84 3.30
N GLU A 171 -8.79 -20.14 2.88
CA GLU A 171 -7.58 -19.64 3.54
C GLU A 171 -7.20 -18.20 3.13
N SER A 172 -7.77 -17.66 2.05
CA SER A 172 -7.44 -16.34 1.48
C SER A 172 -8.13 -15.19 2.21
N LEU A 173 -8.00 -15.12 3.52
CA LEU A 173 -8.75 -14.20 4.38
C LEU A 173 -8.25 -12.75 4.35
N TYR A 174 -7.14 -12.45 3.65
CA TYR A 174 -6.48 -11.14 3.74
C TYR A 174 -6.26 -10.48 2.38
N SER A 175 -6.12 -9.14 2.37
CA SER A 175 -5.54 -8.44 1.21
C SER A 175 -4.02 -8.37 1.35
N VAL A 176 -3.51 -7.87 2.47
CA VAL A 176 -2.07 -7.76 2.73
C VAL A 176 -1.71 -8.32 4.10
N ILE A 177 -0.58 -9.01 4.17
CA ILE A 177 0.07 -9.36 5.43
C ILE A 177 1.40 -8.64 5.49
N ASP A 178 1.58 -7.81 6.52
CA ASP A 178 2.86 -7.22 6.85
C ASP A 178 3.46 -7.92 8.07
N SER A 179 4.60 -8.55 7.85
CA SER A 179 5.42 -9.28 8.84
C SER A 179 6.89 -8.87 8.73
N GLY A 180 7.20 -7.82 7.96
CA GLY A 180 8.54 -7.30 7.80
C GLY A 180 8.95 -6.37 8.96
N GLU A 181 10.11 -5.75 8.81
CA GLU A 181 10.59 -4.73 9.75
C GLU A 181 10.76 -3.39 9.02
N TYR A 182 10.41 -2.28 9.66
CA TYR A 182 10.55 -0.92 9.13
C TYR A 182 9.86 -0.70 7.78
N ALA A 183 8.76 -1.40 7.52
CA ALA A 183 8.00 -1.23 6.29
C ALA A 183 7.25 0.12 6.32
N ILE A 184 7.18 0.80 5.17
CA ILE A 184 6.42 2.05 5.03
C ILE A 184 5.37 1.87 3.94
N TRP A 185 4.11 2.09 4.31
CA TRP A 185 2.94 2.07 3.44
C TRP A 185 2.39 3.50 3.38
N GLU A 186 2.45 4.14 2.22
CA GLU A 186 2.05 5.54 2.07
C GLU A 186 1.03 5.72 0.96
N GLY A 187 -0.12 6.32 1.27
CA GLY A 187 -1.14 6.55 0.26
C GLY A 187 -1.64 5.25 -0.37
N CYS A 188 -1.67 4.16 0.40
CA CYS A 188 -2.16 2.86 -0.06
C CYS A 188 -3.66 2.70 0.26
N GLU A 189 -4.33 1.88 -0.54
CA GLU A 189 -5.71 1.44 -0.31
C GLU A 189 -5.73 -0.08 -0.14
N PHE A 190 -6.40 -0.59 0.90
CA PHE A 190 -6.48 -2.02 1.19
C PHE A 190 -7.93 -2.46 1.18
N TYR A 191 -8.28 -3.45 0.33
CA TYR A 191 -9.66 -3.85 0.12
C TYR A 191 -9.89 -5.34 -0.16
N LYS A 192 -10.53 -6.03 0.77
CA LYS A 192 -10.95 -7.42 0.77
C LYS A 192 -12.45 -7.41 0.56
N SER A 193 -12.86 -7.74 -0.66
CA SER A 193 -14.25 -7.59 -1.11
C SER A 193 -15.16 -8.77 -0.74
N THR A 194 -14.59 -9.89 -0.30
CA THR A 194 -15.25 -11.18 -0.01
C THR A 194 -15.11 -11.57 1.46
N ASP A 195 -15.72 -12.68 1.87
CA ASP A 195 -15.62 -13.26 3.23
C ASP A 195 -16.23 -12.35 4.31
N LEU A 196 -17.23 -11.56 3.91
CA LEU A 196 -17.82 -10.48 4.72
C LEU A 196 -18.50 -10.98 6.01
N ASP A 197 -18.71 -12.29 6.11
CA ASP A 197 -19.24 -13.07 7.22
C ASP A 197 -18.16 -13.86 7.99
N GLU A 198 -16.93 -13.90 7.50
CA GLU A 198 -15.83 -14.59 8.16
C GLU A 198 -15.16 -13.72 9.22
N SER A 199 -15.23 -14.19 10.47
CA SER A 199 -14.50 -13.56 11.56
C SER A 199 -13.00 -13.69 11.31
N LEU A 200 -12.26 -12.62 11.59
CA LEU A 200 -10.81 -12.50 11.37
C LEU A 200 -10.35 -12.37 9.91
N ALA A 201 -11.24 -12.39 8.91
CA ALA A 201 -10.89 -11.85 7.59
C ALA A 201 -10.61 -10.35 7.70
N ALA A 202 -9.58 -9.85 7.02
CA ALA A 202 -9.10 -8.49 7.20
C ALA A 202 -8.50 -7.84 5.95
N GLU A 203 -8.40 -6.51 5.98
CA GLU A 203 -7.70 -5.77 4.93
C GLU A 203 -6.19 -5.97 5.06
N VAL A 204 -5.70 -5.77 6.29
CA VAL A 204 -4.29 -5.90 6.61
C VAL A 204 -4.10 -6.72 7.88
N VAL A 205 -3.16 -7.65 7.86
CA VAL A 205 -2.55 -8.22 9.05
C VAL A 205 -1.30 -7.39 9.38
N ALA A 206 -1.29 -6.73 10.53
CA ALA A 206 -0.22 -5.82 10.95
C ALA A 206 0.67 -6.48 12.01
N ASN A 207 1.43 -7.51 11.62
CA ASN A 207 2.36 -8.23 12.50
C ASN A 207 3.83 -7.83 12.28
N GLY A 208 4.09 -6.74 11.57
CA GLY A 208 5.43 -6.20 11.35
C GLY A 208 6.02 -5.52 12.59
N ASP A 209 7.33 -5.29 12.55
CA ASP A 209 8.07 -4.50 13.53
C ASP A 209 8.36 -3.10 12.99
N SER A 210 7.87 -2.09 13.69
CA SER A 210 8.07 -0.67 13.40
C SER A 210 7.54 -0.28 12.02
N SER A 211 6.46 -0.93 11.58
CA SER A 211 5.76 -0.62 10.33
C SER A 211 4.97 0.67 10.47
N GLN A 212 4.99 1.47 9.40
CA GLN A 212 4.29 2.75 9.33
C GLN A 212 3.28 2.73 8.20
N PHE A 213 2.03 3.05 8.53
CA PHE A 213 0.94 3.24 7.57
C PHE A 213 0.55 4.72 7.60
N ILE A 214 0.76 5.42 6.50
CA ILE A 214 0.65 6.89 6.42
C ILE A 214 -0.32 7.24 5.31
N ASN A 215 -1.31 8.08 5.58
CA ASN A 215 -2.30 8.50 4.59
C ASN A 215 -2.96 7.29 3.87
N CYS A 216 -3.21 6.19 4.56
CA CYS A 216 -3.77 4.98 3.96
C CYS A 216 -5.29 4.88 4.18
N THR A 217 -5.98 4.17 3.29
CA THR A 217 -7.39 3.81 3.46
C THR A 217 -7.55 2.30 3.58
N PHE A 218 -8.36 1.86 4.53
CA PHE A 218 -8.65 0.46 4.79
C PHE A 218 -10.16 0.21 4.71
N GLY A 219 -10.56 -0.77 3.91
CA GLY A 219 -11.95 -1.20 3.78
C GLY A 219 -12.78 -0.35 2.83
N SER A 220 -14.09 -0.43 2.99
CA SER A 220 -15.06 0.20 2.08
C SER A 220 -16.40 0.45 2.78
N LEU A 221 -17.13 1.45 2.29
CA LEU A 221 -18.51 1.75 2.72
C LEU A 221 -19.56 1.08 1.82
N ALA A 222 -19.13 0.30 0.82
CA ALA A 222 -20.02 -0.32 -0.17
C ALA A 222 -20.58 -1.67 0.31
N ASN A 223 -19.70 -2.54 0.81
CA ASN A 223 -20.03 -3.93 1.15
C ASN A 223 -20.39 -4.04 2.64
N ILE A 224 -21.52 -4.69 2.91
CA ILE A 224 -21.97 -4.91 4.28
C ILE A 224 -21.18 -6.07 4.91
N VAL A 225 -20.58 -5.83 6.07
CA VAL A 225 -20.04 -6.88 6.94
C VAL A 225 -21.21 -7.54 7.66
N ALA A 226 -21.26 -8.86 7.72
CA ALA A 226 -22.40 -9.58 8.30
C ALA A 226 -22.56 -9.26 9.80
N ASP A 227 -23.76 -9.54 10.32
CA ASP A 227 -24.05 -9.54 11.75
C ASP A 227 -23.25 -10.63 12.48
N ASN A 228 -22.99 -10.46 13.79
CA ASN A 228 -22.21 -11.38 14.62
C ASN A 228 -20.80 -11.70 14.08
N CYS A 229 -20.19 -10.76 13.34
CA CYS A 229 -18.87 -10.92 12.74
C CYS A 229 -17.93 -9.76 13.06
N ILE A 230 -16.72 -10.06 13.54
CA ILE A 230 -15.73 -9.04 13.94
C ILE A 230 -15.10 -8.34 12.73
N ARG A 231 -14.77 -9.10 11.68
CA ARG A 231 -14.08 -8.71 10.44
C ARG A 231 -13.36 -7.35 10.47
N PRO A 232 -12.13 -7.31 10.99
CA PRO A 232 -11.42 -6.06 11.17
C PRO A 232 -10.88 -5.47 9.87
N ASN A 233 -10.66 -4.16 9.85
CA ASN A 233 -9.81 -3.58 8.81
C ASN A 233 -8.34 -3.97 9.04
N VAL A 234 -7.88 -3.87 10.29
CA VAL A 234 -6.53 -4.25 10.70
C VAL A 234 -6.61 -5.35 11.76
N LEU A 235 -6.06 -6.51 11.42
CA LEU A 235 -5.87 -7.62 12.34
C LEU A 235 -4.46 -7.56 12.95
N CYS A 236 -4.39 -7.51 14.27
CA CYS A 236 -3.16 -7.47 15.05
C CYS A 236 -2.79 -8.83 15.65
N SER A 237 -3.64 -9.86 15.48
CA SER A 237 -3.45 -11.18 16.08
C SER A 237 -2.06 -11.75 15.78
N ARG A 238 -1.34 -12.12 16.83
CA ARG A 238 0.02 -12.65 16.74
C ARG A 238 0.08 -13.93 15.92
N ASN A 239 1.19 -14.13 15.20
CA ASN A 239 1.46 -15.33 14.38
C ASN A 239 0.38 -15.61 13.31
N THR A 240 -0.33 -14.58 12.85
CA THR A 240 -1.25 -14.73 11.71
C THR A 240 -0.46 -14.86 10.41
N ALA A 241 0.69 -14.21 10.31
CA ALA A 241 1.58 -14.39 9.17
C ALA A 241 2.10 -15.84 9.09
N PRO A 242 2.13 -16.47 7.90
CA PRO A 242 2.63 -17.84 7.71
C PRO A 242 4.09 -18.06 8.14
N SER A 243 4.86 -17.00 8.40
CA SER A 243 6.25 -17.03 8.85
C SER A 243 6.43 -17.46 10.31
N GLY A 244 5.36 -17.53 11.12
CA GLY A 244 5.34 -18.22 12.42
C GLY A 244 5.97 -17.50 13.62
N THR A 245 6.53 -16.30 13.46
CA THR A 245 7.10 -15.49 14.56
C THR A 245 6.71 -14.01 14.53
N ALA A 246 5.73 -13.66 13.70
CA ALA A 246 5.32 -12.29 13.46
C ALA A 246 4.47 -11.75 14.62
N GLN A 247 4.85 -10.60 15.16
CA GLN A 247 4.18 -9.93 16.28
C GLN A 247 4.27 -8.42 16.08
N LEU A 248 3.17 -7.72 16.39
CA LEU A 248 3.10 -6.27 16.26
C LEU A 248 4.04 -5.62 17.29
N ARG A 249 5.06 -4.94 16.79
CA ARG A 249 6.00 -4.15 17.59
C ARG A 249 6.04 -2.73 17.05
N ASP A 250 5.75 -1.73 17.87
CA ASP A 250 5.94 -0.30 17.55
C ASP A 250 5.32 0.18 16.22
N ASN A 251 4.17 -0.36 15.84
CA ASN A 251 3.52 0.02 14.60
C ASN A 251 2.78 1.35 14.74
N VAL A 252 2.80 2.15 13.68
CA VAL A 252 2.17 3.48 13.63
C VAL A 252 1.21 3.56 12.45
N PHE A 253 0.00 3.99 12.72
CA PHE A 253 -0.98 4.41 11.72
C PHE A 253 -1.17 5.92 11.87
N GLN A 254 -0.89 6.67 10.80
CA GLN A 254 -0.98 8.12 10.80
C GLN A 254 -1.86 8.59 9.64
N ASP A 255 -2.80 9.50 9.92
CA ASP A 255 -3.65 10.14 8.91
C ASP A 255 -4.45 9.11 8.08
N CYS A 256 -4.81 7.98 8.70
CA CYS A 256 -5.45 6.86 8.03
C CYS A 256 -6.99 6.90 8.17
N LEU A 257 -7.66 6.31 7.18
CA LEU A 257 -9.11 6.19 7.12
C LEU A 257 -9.52 4.72 7.17
N PHE A 258 -10.42 4.37 8.09
CA PHE A 258 -10.94 3.02 8.29
C PHE A 258 -12.44 3.01 8.00
N LEU A 259 -12.85 2.25 7.00
CA LEU A 259 -14.21 2.30 6.45
C LEU A 259 -14.94 0.98 6.68
N VAL A 260 -16.20 1.08 7.10
CA VAL A 260 -17.11 -0.07 7.20
C VAL A 260 -18.55 0.29 6.87
N LYS A 261 -19.29 -0.69 6.35
CA LYS A 261 -20.74 -0.74 6.43
C LYS A 261 -21.12 -1.97 7.29
N ALA A 262 -21.56 -1.74 8.52
CA ALA A 262 -21.78 -2.81 9.49
C ALA A 262 -23.20 -3.41 9.41
N GLY A 263 -23.28 -4.74 9.49
CA GLY A 263 -24.54 -5.49 9.59
C GLY A 263 -24.97 -5.80 11.03
N GLY A 264 -24.03 -5.65 11.98
CA GLY A 264 -24.20 -5.95 13.41
C GLY A 264 -23.39 -5.01 14.30
N THR A 265 -23.32 -5.32 15.60
CA THR A 265 -22.55 -4.50 16.57
C THR A 265 -21.10 -4.95 16.74
N GLU A 266 -20.78 -6.13 16.23
CA GLU A 266 -19.52 -6.85 16.36
C GLU A 266 -18.41 -6.36 15.43
N PRO A 267 -18.67 -5.76 14.23
CA PRO A 267 -17.60 -5.32 13.35
C PRO A 267 -16.66 -4.28 13.99
N VAL A 268 -15.40 -4.62 14.23
CA VAL A 268 -14.37 -3.72 14.80
C VAL A 268 -13.44 -3.24 13.69
N ARG A 269 -12.80 -2.06 13.78
CA ARG A 269 -11.86 -1.59 12.73
C ARG A 269 -10.44 -2.11 12.98
N VAL A 270 -9.99 -2.10 14.24
CA VAL A 270 -8.68 -2.62 14.66
C VAL A 270 -8.87 -3.63 15.77
N TYR A 271 -8.37 -4.85 15.57
CA TYR A 271 -8.63 -5.97 16.45
C TYR A 271 -7.47 -6.93 16.62
N GLY A 272 -7.26 -7.43 17.84
CA GLY A 272 -6.46 -8.62 18.14
C GLY A 272 -7.24 -9.55 19.07
N ALA A 273 -7.09 -10.87 18.88
CA ALA A 273 -7.79 -11.87 19.66
C ALA A 273 -7.23 -12.08 21.08
N ASN A 274 -5.92 -11.87 21.28
CA ASN A 274 -5.19 -12.31 22.48
C ASN A 274 -4.53 -11.15 23.25
N ALA A 275 -4.16 -11.43 24.50
CA ALA A 275 -3.53 -10.48 25.42
C ALA A 275 -2.09 -10.06 25.03
N ALA A 276 -1.43 -10.81 24.14
CA ALA A 276 -0.04 -10.59 23.72
C ALA A 276 0.07 -10.21 22.24
N ASP A 277 -1.03 -9.76 21.62
CA ASP A 277 -1.02 -9.40 20.20
C ASP A 277 -0.23 -8.12 19.93
N VAL A 278 -0.28 -7.17 20.86
CA VAL A 278 0.57 -5.98 20.86
C VAL A 278 1.72 -6.20 21.84
N GLU A 279 2.95 -6.35 21.34
CA GLU A 279 4.12 -6.60 22.20
C GLU A 279 4.61 -5.34 22.91
N ARG A 280 4.59 -4.22 22.19
CA ARG A 280 5.12 -2.94 22.66
C ARG A 280 4.10 -1.83 22.51
N MET A 281 3.98 -1.27 21.31
CA MET A 281 3.06 -0.17 21.05
C MET A 281 2.34 -0.34 19.71
N LEU A 282 1.07 0.01 19.70
CA LEU A 282 0.33 0.41 18.50
C LEU A 282 -0.11 1.86 18.68
N LEU A 283 0.43 2.75 17.85
CA LEU A 283 0.02 4.16 17.84
C LEU A 283 -0.89 4.42 16.65
N MET A 284 -2.07 4.95 16.92
CA MET A 284 -2.98 5.48 15.90
C MET A 284 -3.09 6.99 16.09
N LYS A 285 -2.64 7.75 15.12
CA LYS A 285 -2.54 9.20 15.19
C LYS A 285 -3.33 9.85 14.06
N ASN A 286 -4.21 10.79 14.41
CA ASN A 286 -5.05 11.51 13.44
C ASN A 286 -5.81 10.58 12.48
N CYS A 287 -6.26 9.44 13.01
CA CYS A 287 -6.99 8.43 12.23
C CYS A 287 -8.50 8.67 12.34
N THR A 288 -9.24 8.33 11.28
CA THR A 288 -10.70 8.39 11.27
C THR A 288 -11.29 6.99 11.08
N PHE A 289 -12.17 6.59 12.01
CA PHE A 289 -12.94 5.37 11.94
C PHE A 289 -14.38 5.70 11.53
N PHE A 290 -14.82 5.25 10.36
CA PHE A 290 -16.08 5.67 9.78
C PHE A 290 -16.97 4.46 9.48
N SER A 291 -18.11 4.37 10.18
CA SER A 291 -19.20 3.47 9.81
C SER A 291 -20.23 4.21 8.98
N ASN A 292 -20.74 3.55 7.94
CA ASN A 292 -21.81 4.07 7.12
C ASN A 292 -23.15 4.03 7.88
N ALA A 293 -23.86 5.16 7.96
CA ALA A 293 -25.20 5.25 8.57
C ALA A 293 -26.26 4.37 7.87
N LEU A 294 -26.01 3.92 6.65
CA LEU A 294 -26.84 2.91 5.95
C LEU A 294 -26.47 1.46 6.35
N GLY A 295 -25.68 1.28 7.40
CA GLY A 295 -25.49 -0.01 8.06
C GLY A 295 -26.79 -0.48 8.73
N ALA A 296 -26.87 -1.78 9.03
CA ALA A 296 -28.01 -2.33 9.76
C ALA A 296 -27.90 -2.10 11.27
N ALA A 297 -26.70 -1.81 11.77
CA ALA A 297 -26.42 -1.53 13.17
C ALA A 297 -25.18 -0.63 13.34
N THR A 298 -25.09 0.01 14.49
CA THR A 298 -23.92 0.81 14.92
C THR A 298 -22.94 -0.12 15.66
N PRO A 299 -21.68 -0.26 15.19
CA PRO A 299 -20.66 -1.02 15.91
C PRO A 299 -20.49 -0.57 17.37
N ALA A 300 -20.21 -1.53 18.25
CA ALA A 300 -20.01 -1.27 19.66
C ALA A 300 -18.77 -0.40 19.91
N HIS A 301 -17.69 -0.62 19.16
CA HIS A 301 -16.46 0.16 19.28
C HIS A 301 -15.64 0.16 17.99
N ALA A 302 -14.83 1.21 17.77
CA ALA A 302 -13.94 1.28 16.60
C ALA A 302 -12.67 0.43 16.79
N VAL A 303 -12.09 0.46 17.99
CA VAL A 303 -10.87 -0.29 18.34
C VAL A 303 -11.13 -1.13 19.59
N GLY A 304 -10.80 -2.42 19.54
CA GLY A 304 -11.04 -3.37 20.63
C GLY A 304 -10.26 -4.66 20.47
N PHE A 305 -10.24 -5.48 21.51
CA PHE A 305 -9.45 -6.72 21.58
C PHE A 305 -10.24 -7.82 22.29
N GLY A 306 -10.00 -9.06 21.90
CA GLY A 306 -10.59 -10.25 22.55
C GLY A 306 -10.11 -10.47 23.98
N SER A 307 -9.01 -9.82 24.39
CA SER A 307 -8.46 -9.89 25.73
C SER A 307 -7.69 -8.61 26.08
N ALA A 308 -7.59 -8.31 27.37
CA ALA A 308 -6.79 -7.19 27.84
C ALA A 308 -5.31 -7.40 27.52
N GLN A 309 -4.67 -6.38 26.96
CA GLN A 309 -3.25 -6.46 26.63
C GLN A 309 -2.38 -6.57 27.90
N THR A 310 -1.44 -7.51 27.91
CA THR A 310 -0.54 -7.79 29.04
C THR A 310 0.91 -7.42 28.77
N GLU A 311 1.28 -7.19 27.51
CA GLU A 311 2.65 -6.85 27.09
C GLU A 311 2.73 -5.38 26.69
N GLY A 312 2.09 -5.03 25.57
CA GLY A 312 2.05 -3.68 25.02
C GLY A 312 0.73 -2.94 25.27
N SER A 313 0.55 -1.84 24.53
CA SER A 313 -0.66 -1.02 24.62
C SER A 313 -0.99 -0.34 23.31
N VAL A 314 -2.27 0.00 23.14
CA VAL A 314 -2.76 0.79 22.00
C VAL A 314 -3.04 2.22 22.44
N LEU A 315 -2.52 3.20 21.71
CA LEU A 315 -2.79 4.61 21.94
C LEU A 315 -3.50 5.22 20.72
N LEU A 316 -4.68 5.78 20.95
CA LEU A 316 -5.43 6.58 19.98
C LEU A 316 -5.21 8.05 20.29
N GLN A 317 -4.46 8.74 19.44
CA GLN A 317 -4.13 10.15 19.58
C GLN A 317 -4.80 10.94 18.46
N ASP A 318 -5.55 11.99 18.84
CA ASP A 318 -6.21 12.91 17.90
C ASP A 318 -7.09 12.19 16.87
N CYS A 319 -7.67 11.04 17.24
CA CYS A 319 -8.50 10.23 16.34
C CYS A 319 -9.98 10.65 16.40
N ALA A 320 -10.72 10.33 15.34
CA ALA A 320 -12.16 10.51 15.25
C ALA A 320 -12.86 9.17 14.99
N SER A 321 -14.06 9.00 15.54
CA SER A 321 -14.93 7.86 15.25
C SER A 321 -16.30 8.39 14.86
N VAL A 322 -16.87 7.86 13.79
CA VAL A 322 -18.19 8.24 13.26
C VAL A 322 -19.05 6.99 13.23
N ASP A 323 -20.23 7.09 13.84
CA ASP A 323 -21.22 6.01 13.91
C ASP A 323 -20.66 4.73 14.56
N HIS A 324 -20.03 4.90 15.73
CA HIS A 324 -19.71 3.81 16.66
C HIS A 324 -20.21 4.22 18.06
N THR A 325 -20.54 3.24 18.90
CA THR A 325 -21.05 3.54 20.26
C THR A 325 -19.95 4.17 21.13
N VAL A 326 -18.71 3.67 21.04
CA VAL A 326 -17.51 4.27 21.63
C VAL A 326 -16.31 4.15 20.69
N MET A 327 -15.27 4.95 20.90
CA MET A 327 -14.04 4.83 20.10
C MET A 327 -13.21 3.60 20.48
N ALA A 328 -13.03 3.36 21.78
CA ALA A 328 -12.18 2.31 22.32
C ALA A 328 -12.97 1.42 23.29
N GLN A 329 -12.76 0.11 23.18
CA GLN A 329 -13.29 -0.85 24.15
C GLN A 329 -12.65 -0.61 25.53
N ALA A 330 -13.47 -0.62 26.58
CA ALA A 330 -13.00 -0.41 27.94
C ALA A 330 -12.19 -1.62 28.46
N ALA A 331 -11.21 -1.34 29.34
CA ALA A 331 -10.47 -2.33 30.12
C ALA A 331 -9.68 -3.38 29.32
N VAL A 332 -9.35 -3.13 28.05
CA VAL A 332 -8.57 -4.05 27.21
C VAL A 332 -7.17 -3.54 26.79
N GLY A 333 -6.66 -2.49 27.42
CA GLY A 333 -5.34 -1.93 27.09
C GLY A 333 -5.33 -1.00 25.88
N VAL A 334 -6.49 -0.39 25.57
CA VAL A 334 -6.64 0.66 24.57
C VAL A 334 -6.88 2.00 25.28
N TYR A 335 -6.05 2.99 24.98
CA TYR A 335 -6.08 4.31 25.59
C TYR A 335 -6.40 5.37 24.54
N VAL A 336 -7.25 6.34 24.92
CA VAL A 336 -7.55 7.51 24.09
C VAL A 336 -6.90 8.72 24.73
N ALA A 337 -6.04 9.42 24.00
CA ALA A 337 -5.42 10.65 24.46
C ALA A 337 -6.42 11.82 24.34
N GLY A 338 -6.60 12.57 25.43
CA GLY A 338 -7.50 13.73 25.48
C GLY A 338 -8.90 13.39 25.99
N ALA A 339 -9.85 14.31 25.76
CA ALA A 339 -11.24 14.07 26.10
C ALA A 339 -11.78 12.94 25.21
N VAL A 340 -12.22 11.83 25.81
CA VAL A 340 -12.83 10.74 25.06
C VAL A 340 -14.14 11.24 24.45
N PRO A 341 -14.30 11.22 23.12
CA PRO A 341 -15.59 11.50 22.51
C PRO A 341 -16.57 10.43 23.00
N THR A 342 -17.47 10.82 23.90
CA THR A 342 -18.61 10.01 24.28
C THR A 342 -19.86 10.64 23.69
N PHE A 343 -20.91 9.83 23.51
CA PHE A 343 -22.25 10.28 23.15
C PHE A 343 -22.71 11.53 23.94
N ALA A 344 -22.22 11.73 25.17
CA ALA A 344 -22.68 12.76 26.08
C ALA A 344 -21.85 14.07 26.09
N SER A 345 -20.60 14.09 25.63
CA SER A 345 -19.68 15.20 26.00
C SER A 345 -19.01 15.97 24.88
N THR A 346 -18.73 15.41 23.70
CA THR A 346 -18.05 16.12 22.59
C THR A 346 -18.25 15.39 21.26
N GLY A 347 -18.91 16.02 20.26
CA GLY A 347 -19.18 15.44 18.93
C GLY A 347 -17.91 15.02 18.18
N VAL A 348 -17.91 14.04 17.26
CA VAL A 348 -18.97 13.48 16.41
C VAL A 348 -19.36 12.08 16.91
N ALA A 349 -20.55 11.92 17.47
CA ALA A 349 -21.17 10.63 17.74
C ALA A 349 -22.65 10.77 17.35
N VAL A 350 -22.98 10.30 16.14
CA VAL A 350 -24.33 10.13 15.56
C VAL A 350 -25.18 11.41 15.42
N ALA A 351 -25.59 11.73 14.19
CA ALA A 351 -26.72 12.65 13.99
C ALA A 351 -28.00 11.90 14.37
N SER A 352 -28.73 12.43 15.36
CA SER A 352 -30.06 11.96 15.77
C SER A 352 -31.05 11.87 14.63
#